data_AF-A0AAU5WJB5-F1
#
_entry.id   AF-A0AAU5WJB5-F1
#
_cell.length_a   1.000
_cell.length_b   1.000
_cell.length_c   1.000
_cell.angle_alpha   90.00
_cell.angle_beta   90.00
_cell.angle_gamma   90.00
#
_symmetry.space_group_name_H-M   'P 1'
#
loop_
_entity.id
_entity.type
_entity.pdbx_description
1 polymer ?
#
loop_
_entity_poly.entity_id
_entity_poly.type
_entity_poly.pdbx_seq_one_letter_code
_entity_poly.pdbx_strand_id
1 'polypeptide(L)' 'MAVPDVAVVIGRSREYLYGGLREGRFPGVKFGRAWGIPRQFVRDFVAEVVELGLVVDFEEYAESWRALRTMQRAA' A
#
# COMPACT_ATOMS: atom_id res chain seq x y z
N MET A 1 -1.60 6.27 6.87
CA MET A 1 -0.70 7.29 6.31
C MET A 1 -1.43 7.97 5.17
N ALA A 2 -1.43 9.30 5.09
CA ALA A 2 -2.21 10.00 4.07
C ALA A 2 -1.58 9.78 2.68
N VAL A 3 -2.40 9.74 1.62
CA VAL A 3 -1.91 9.51 0.25
C VAL A 3 -0.77 10.47 -0.17
N PRO A 4 -0.80 11.78 0.14
CA PRO A 4 0.31 12.67 -0.19
C PRO A 4 1.65 12.24 0.43
N ASP A 5 1.63 11.76 1.67
CA ASP A 5 2.85 11.30 2.35
C ASP A 5 3.35 10.00 1.71
N VAL A 6 2.44 9.07 1.42
CA VAL A 6 2.82 7.78 0.79
C VAL A 6 3.43 8.01 -0.58
N ALA A 7 2.86 8.91 -1.39
CA ALA A 7 3.38 9.27 -2.71
C ALA A 7 4.87 9.68 -2.66
N VAL A 8 5.24 10.47 -1.65
CA VAL A 8 6.63 10.86 -1.41
C VAL A 8 7.48 9.66 -0.99
N VAL A 9 7.00 8.86 -0.04
CA VAL A 9 7.73 7.70 0.50
C VAL A 9 8.07 6.67 -0.57
N ILE A 10 7.13 6.35 -1.47
CA ILE A 10 7.33 5.30 -2.48
C ILE A 10 7.71 5.84 -3.87
N GLY A 11 7.86 7.16 -4.01
CA GLY A 11 8.21 7.78 -5.30
C GLY A 11 7.18 7.51 -6.41
N ARG A 12 5.88 7.70 -6.11
CA ARG A 12 4.77 7.50 -7.07
C ARG A 12 3.83 8.70 -7.08
N SER A 13 3.06 8.86 -8.16
CA SER A 13 2.10 9.96 -8.26
C SER A 13 0.91 9.76 -7.32
N ARG A 14 0.34 10.87 -6.86
CA ARG A 14 -0.87 10.84 -6.02
C ARG A 14 -2.06 10.31 -6.83
N GLU A 15 -2.11 10.64 -8.10
CA GLU A 15 -3.14 10.25 -9.06
C GLU A 15 -3.21 8.73 -9.18
N TYR A 16 -2.05 8.08 -9.34
CA TYR A 16 -1.93 6.62 -9.32
C TYR A 16 -2.46 6.02 -8.00
N LEU A 17 -2.02 6.58 -6.86
CA LEU A 17 -2.46 6.08 -5.55
C LEU A 17 -3.97 6.21 -5.34
N TYR A 18 -4.54 7.37 -5.67
CA TYR A 18 -5.99 7.56 -5.56
C TYR A 18 -6.77 6.67 -6.54
N GLY A 19 -6.26 6.44 -7.75
CA GLY A 19 -6.86 5.51 -8.71
C GLY A 19 -6.93 4.09 -8.16
N GLY A 20 -5.78 3.55 -7.74
CA GLY A 20 -5.71 2.19 -7.20
C GLY A 20 -6.52 2.00 -5.91
N LEU A 21 -6.63 3.02 -5.06
CA LEU A 21 -7.51 2.99 -3.89
C LEU A 21 -9.00 2.93 -4.24
N ARG A 22 -9.43 3.68 -5.26
CA ARG A 22 -10.84 3.63 -5.72
C ARG A 22 -11.18 2.28 -6.35
N GLU A 23 -10.21 1.66 -7.01
CA GLU A 23 -10.32 0.36 -7.68
C GLU A 23 -10.08 -0.82 -6.73
N GLY A 24 -9.66 -0.57 -5.48
CA GLY A 24 -9.41 -1.61 -4.48
C GLY A 24 -8.11 -2.40 -4.68
N ARG A 25 -7.19 -1.92 -5.53
CA ARG A 25 -5.94 -2.62 -5.90
C ARG A 25 -4.95 -2.81 -4.74
N PHE A 26 -4.98 -1.94 -3.74
CA PHE A 26 -4.17 -2.06 -2.53
C PHE A 26 -4.97 -1.61 -1.29
N PRO A 27 -4.57 -2.00 -0.07
CA PRO A 27 -5.36 -1.68 1.12
C PRO A 27 -5.40 -0.17 1.36
N GLY A 28 -6.59 0.33 1.67
CA GLY A 28 -6.78 1.72 2.05
C GLY A 28 -8.12 1.97 2.70
N VAL A 29 -8.23 3.16 3.29
CA VAL A 29 -9.42 3.64 3.97
C VAL A 29 -9.71 5.06 3.51
N LYS A 30 -10.98 5.35 3.22
CA LYS A 30 -11.46 6.70 2.97
C LYS A 30 -12.00 7.28 4.27
N PHE A 31 -11.50 8.45 4.66
CA PHE A 31 -11.98 9.19 5.83
C PHE A 31 -12.40 10.60 5.41
N GLY A 32 -13.71 10.81 5.30
CA GLY A 32 -14.28 12.03 4.74
C GLY A 32 -13.81 12.28 3.30
N ARG A 33 -13.04 13.36 3.10
CA ARG A 33 -12.46 13.73 1.80
C ARG A 33 -11.05 13.17 1.60
N ALA A 34 -10.43 12.62 2.63
CA ALA A 34 -9.07 12.11 2.58
C ALA A 34 -9.05 10.60 2.34
N TRP A 35 -7.97 10.14 1.73
CA TRP A 35 -7.63 8.72 1.66
C TRP A 35 -6.35 8.45 2.44
N GLY A 36 -6.31 7.28 3.07
CA GLY A 36 -5.13 6.78 3.75
C GLY A 36 -4.85 5.33 3.40
N ILE A 37 -3.57 4.98 3.45
CA ILE A 37 -3.05 3.62 3.29
C ILE A 37 -2.53 3.17 4.66
N PRO A 38 -2.76 1.91 5.10
CA PRO A 38 -2.26 1.42 6.38
C PRO A 38 -0.77 1.67 6.53
N ARG A 39 -0.36 2.26 7.66
CA ARG A 39 1.06 2.59 7.90
C ARG A 39 1.94 1.34 7.84
N GLN A 40 1.45 0.23 8.36
CA GLN A 40 2.18 -1.03 8.36
C GLN A 40 2.45 -1.53 6.94
N PHE A 41 1.43 -1.54 6.06
CA PHE A 41 1.59 -1.92 4.66
C PHE A 41 2.68 -1.11 3.94
N VAL A 42 2.69 0.22 4.13
CA VAL A 42 3.72 1.08 3.51
C VAL A 42 5.11 0.78 4.05
N ARG A 43 5.24 0.54 5.36
CA ARG A 43 6.53 0.18 5.97
C ARG A 43 7.05 -1.17 5.48
N ASP A 44 6.17 -2.15 5.41
CA ASP A 44 6.53 -3.50 4.96
C ASP A 44 6.97 -3.44 3.48
N PHE A 45 6.22 -2.74 2.61
CA PHE A 45 6.63 -2.53 1.21
C PHE A 45 7.99 -1.85 1.08
N VAL A 46 8.23 -0.79 1.86
CA VAL A 46 9.53 -0.09 1.81
C VAL A 46 10.66 -1.03 2.21
N ALA A 47 10.52 -1.74 3.33
CA ALA A 47 11.56 -2.62 3.85
C ALA A 47 11.80 -3.86 2.96
N GLU A 48 10.74 -4.44 2.42
CA GLU A 48 10.79 -5.73 1.72
C GLU A 48 10.98 -5.58 0.20
N VAL A 49 10.73 -4.39 -0.36
CA VAL A 49 10.83 -4.14 -1.80
C VAL A 49 11.79 -3.00 -2.11
N VAL A 50 11.49 -1.80 -1.59
CA VAL A 50 12.20 -0.57 -1.99
C VAL A 50 13.66 -0.57 -1.53
N GLU A 51 13.90 -0.88 -0.24
CA GLU A 51 15.25 -0.90 0.34
C GLU A 51 16.11 -2.04 -0.22
N LEU A 52 15.48 -3.11 -0.71
CA LEU A 52 16.15 -4.23 -1.36
C LEU A 52 16.37 -4.02 -2.87
N GLY A 53 15.89 -2.91 -3.43
CA GLY A 53 16.01 -2.61 -4.86
C GLY A 53 15.23 -3.57 -5.77
N LEU A 54 14.18 -4.21 -5.24
CA LEU A 54 13.36 -5.14 -6.01
C LEU A 54 12.37 -4.41 -6.91
N VAL A 55 12.07 -5.02 -8.05
CA VAL A 55 11.07 -4.51 -9.02
C VAL A 55 9.78 -5.27 -8.80
N VAL A 56 9.09 -4.98 -7.69
CA VAL A 56 7.77 -5.51 -7.37
C VAL A 56 6.77 -4.35 -7.37
N ASP A 57 5.67 -4.54 -8.08
CA ASP A 57 4.61 -3.52 -8.15
C ASP A 57 3.85 -3.39 -6.83
N PHE A 58 3.35 -2.19 -6.56
CA PHE A 58 2.67 -1.90 -5.29
C PHE A 58 1.37 -2.71 -5.14
N GLU A 59 0.70 -2.98 -6.26
CA GLU A 59 -0.46 -3.87 -6.35
C GLU A 59 -0.11 -5.33 -6.07
N GLU A 60 0.93 -5.84 -6.72
CA GLU A 60 1.39 -7.23 -6.55
C GLU A 60 1.77 -7.48 -5.08
N TYR A 61 2.50 -6.55 -4.48
CA TYR A 61 2.84 -6.62 -3.07
C TYR A 61 1.60 -6.59 -2.16
N ALA A 62 0.57 -5.81 -2.52
CA ALA A 62 -0.68 -5.76 -1.75
C ALA A 62 -1.43 -7.08 -1.72
N GLU A 63 -1.42 -7.85 -2.81
CA GLU A 63 -2.04 -9.17 -2.86
C GLU A 63 -1.34 -10.13 -1.89
N SER A 64 -0.01 -10.19 -1.95
CA SER A 64 0.81 -11.01 -1.06
C SER A 64 0.60 -10.62 0.41
N TRP A 65 0.59 -9.32 0.71
CA TRP A 65 0.39 -8.80 2.06
C TRP A 65 -0.99 -9.15 2.64
N ARG A 66 -2.04 -9.12 1.81
CA ARG A 66 -3.40 -9.52 2.22
C ARG A 66 -3.49 -11.02 2.49
N ALA A 67 -2.85 -11.85 1.66
CA ALA A 67 -2.83 -13.29 1.82
C ALA A 67 -2.20 -13.69 3.17
N LEU A 68 -1.02 -13.13 3.48
CA LEU A 68 -0.31 -13.39 4.74
C LEU A 68 -1.16 -13.08 5.98
N ARG A 69 -1.89 -11.96 5.98
CA ARG A 69 -2.72 -11.53 7.11
C ARG A 69 -4.04 -12.28 7.24
N THR A 70 -4.53 -12.83 6.14
CA THR A 70 -5.70 -13.71 6.18
C THR A 70 -5.33 -15.02 6.88
N MET A 71 -4.14 -15.57 6.59
CA MET A 71 -3.64 -16.78 7.23
C MET A 71 -3.36 -16.59 8.73
N GLN A 72 -2.80 -15.45 9.13
CA GLN A 72 -2.51 -15.12 10.54
C GLN A 72 -3.76 -14.93 11.41
N ARG A 73 -4.95 -14.72 10.83
CA ARG A 73 -6.21 -14.53 11.57
C ARG A 73 -7.03 -15.82 11.70
N ALA A 74 -6.71 -16.84 10.92
CA ALA A 74 -7.40 -18.13 10.93
C ALA A 74 -6.72 -19.17 11.84
N ALA A 75 -5.57 -18.83 12.42
CA ALA A 75 -4.83 -19.61 13.41
C ALA A 75 -5.08 -19.04 14.81
#